data_AF-A0A5D4SDX6-F1
#
_entry.id   AF-A0A5D4SDX6-F1
#
_cell.length_a   1.000
_cell.length_b   1.000
_cell.length_c   1.000
_cell.angle_alpha   90.00
_cell.angle_beta   90.00
_cell.angle_gamma   90.00
#
_symmetry.space_group_name_H-M   'P 1'
#
loop_
_entity.id
_entity.type
_entity.pdbx_description
1 polymer ?
#
loop_
_entity_poly.entity_id
_entity_poly.type
_entity_poly.pdbx_seq_one_letter_code
_entity_poly.pdbx_strand_id
1 'polypeptide(L)' 'MKDRIERAKQNLKRAETAKITAETQKENAEQQLEEVVAKMQEAGVTPETIEAKIQELENKINEDLDKAERLIPQL' A
#
# COMPACT_ATOMS: atom_id res chain seq x y z
N MET A 1 -8.95 -25.66 -42.91
CA MET A 1 -9.40 -24.24 -42.81
C MET A 1 -10.31 -24.03 -41.61
N LYS A 2 -11.30 -24.90 -41.35
CA LYS A 2 -12.16 -24.88 -40.15
C LYS A 2 -11.37 -24.91 -38.82
N ASP A 3 -10.35 -25.76 -38.70
CA ASP A 3 -9.54 -25.85 -37.46
C ASP A 3 -8.75 -24.58 -37.14
N ARG A 4 -8.35 -23.81 -38.16
CA ARG A 4 -7.66 -22.53 -37.98
C ARG A 4 -8.60 -21.47 -37.44
N ILE A 5 -9.84 -21.45 -37.93
CA ILE A 5 -10.89 -20.52 -37.46
C ILE A 5 -11.29 -20.87 -36.02
N GLU A 6 -11.41 -22.16 -35.70
CA GLU A 6 -11.77 -22.60 -34.35
C GLU A 6 -10.68 -22.26 -33.32
N ARG A 7 -9.41 -22.49 -33.66
CA ARG A 7 -8.28 -22.06 -32.81
C ARG A 7 -8.24 -20.54 -32.61
N ALA A 8 -8.52 -19.76 -33.66
CA ALA A 8 -8.57 -18.31 -33.56
C ALA A 8 -9.69 -17.84 -32.61
N LYS A 9 -10.89 -18.45 -32.69
CA LYS A 9 -11.99 -18.17 -31.76
C LYS A 9 -11.65 -18.52 -30.32
N GLN A 10 -11.02 -19.68 -30.08
CA GLN A 10 -10.58 -20.07 -28.75
C GLN A 10 -9.53 -19.12 -28.17
N ASN A 11 -8.56 -18.69 -28.99
CA ASN A 11 -7.56 -17.72 -28.57
C ASN A 11 -8.18 -16.35 -28.27
N LEU A 12 -9.14 -15.91 -29.09
CA LEU A 12 -9.86 -14.66 -28.84
C LEU A 12 -10.61 -14.72 -27.51
N LYS A 13 -11.36 -15.80 -27.25
CA LYS A 13 -12.10 -15.97 -26.00
C LYS A 13 -11.18 -16.00 -24.77
N ARG A 14 -10.02 -16.63 -24.89
CA ARG A 14 -8.98 -16.62 -23.84
C ARG A 14 -8.43 -15.23 -23.61
N ALA A 15 -8.15 -14.48 -24.67
CA ALA A 15 -7.67 -13.11 -24.58
C ALA A 15 -8.72 -12.17 -23.94
N GLU A 16 -10.00 -12.32 -24.30
CA GLU A 16 -11.10 -11.57 -23.68
C GLU A 16 -11.22 -11.89 -22.18
N THR A 17 -11.15 -13.17 -21.81
CA THR A 17 -11.21 -13.57 -20.40
C THR A 17 -10.01 -13.03 -19.62
N ALA A 18 -8.81 -13.13 -20.19
CA ALA A 18 -7.60 -12.60 -19.58
C ALA A 18 -7.66 -11.07 -19.40
N LYS A 19 -8.22 -10.36 -20.40
CA LYS A 19 -8.45 -8.92 -20.32
C LYS A 19 -9.39 -8.58 -19.17
N ILE A 20 -10.54 -9.24 -19.08
CA ILE A 20 -11.51 -9.00 -18.00
C ILE A 20 -10.87 -9.25 -16.64
N THR A 21 -10.13 -10.36 -16.49
CA THR A 21 -9.42 -10.66 -15.23
C THR A 21 -8.40 -9.58 -14.88
N ALA A 22 -7.61 -9.10 -15.85
CA ALA A 22 -6.64 -8.05 -15.63
C ALA A 22 -7.31 -6.72 -15.26
N GLU A 23 -8.43 -6.36 -15.90
CA GLU A 23 -9.21 -5.17 -15.58
C GLU A 23 -9.77 -5.24 -14.15
N THR A 24 -10.36 -6.36 -13.75
CA THR A 24 -10.85 -6.57 -12.37
C THR A 24 -9.72 -6.53 -11.35
N GLN A 25 -8.57 -7.14 -11.64
CA GLN A 25 -7.41 -7.09 -10.74
C GLN A 25 -6.88 -5.67 -10.58
N LYS A 26 -6.84 -4.90 -11.67
CA LYS A 26 -6.42 -3.51 -11.65
C LYS A 26 -7.37 -2.66 -10.79
N GLU A 27 -8.68 -2.77 -11.01
CA GLU A 27 -9.68 -2.03 -10.24
C GLU A 27 -9.59 -2.34 -8.74
N ASN A 28 -9.44 -3.62 -8.37
CA ASN A 28 -9.27 -4.02 -6.98
C ASN A 28 -7.98 -3.43 -6.37
N ALA A 29 -6.88 -3.41 -7.12
CA ALA A 29 -5.61 -2.85 -6.64
C ALA A 29 -5.70 -1.32 -6.47
N GLU A 30 -6.39 -0.63 -7.38
CA GLU A 30 -6.64 0.82 -7.28
C GLU A 30 -7.48 1.15 -6.04
N GLN A 31 -8.55 0.38 -5.78
CA GLN A 31 -9.37 0.56 -4.57
C GLN A 31 -8.57 0.31 -3.28
N GLN A 32 -7.75 -0.74 -3.24
CA GLN A 32 -6.89 -1.01 -2.08
C GLN A 32 -5.87 0.12 -1.84
N LEU A 33 -5.29 0.65 -2.91
CA LEU A 33 -4.36 1.77 -2.81
C LEU A 33 -5.06 3.01 -2.25
N GLU A 34 -6.25 3.33 -2.75
CA GLU A 34 -7.04 4.47 -2.28
C GLU A 34 -7.41 4.32 -0.80
N GLU A 35 -7.84 3.13 -0.37
CA GLU A 35 -8.18 2.85 1.03
C GLU A 35 -6.96 3.00 1.95
N VAL A 36 -5.79 2.51 1.53
CA VAL A 36 -4.54 2.65 2.30
C VAL A 36 -4.15 4.12 2.40
N VAL A 37 -4.18 4.87 1.30
CA VAL A 37 -3.85 6.30 1.31
C VAL A 37 -4.81 7.09 2.20
N ALA A 38 -6.11 6.78 2.16
CA ALA A 38 -7.09 7.41 3.04
C ALA A 38 -6.79 7.15 4.52
N LYS A 39 -6.49 5.90 4.90
CA LYS A 39 -6.09 5.55 6.28
C LYS A 39 -4.80 6.27 6.72
N MET A 40 -3.84 6.43 5.81
CA MET A 40 -2.62 7.19 6.09
C MET A 40 -2.95 8.66 6.36
N GLN A 41 -3.80 9.27 5.53
CA GLN A 41 -4.23 10.66 5.71
C GLN A 41 -4.99 10.86 7.03
N GLU A 42 -5.85 9.92 7.42
CA GLU A 42 -6.52 9.92 8.73
C GLU A 42 -5.52 9.88 9.89
N ALA A 43 -4.44 9.12 9.74
CA ALA A 43 -3.32 9.09 10.70
C ALA A 43 -2.39 10.32 10.60
N GLY A 44 -2.67 11.26 9.70
CA GLY A 44 -1.88 12.48 9.50
C GLY A 44 -0.54 12.27 8.79
N VAL A 45 -0.39 11.15 8.07
CA VAL A 45 0.83 10.80 7.32
C VAL A 45 0.52 10.52 5.85
N THR A 46 1.53 10.57 5.01
CA THR A 46 1.47 10.17 3.59
C THR A 46 2.54 9.12 3.30
N PRO A 47 2.47 8.39 2.17
CA PRO A 47 3.52 7.45 1.77
C PRO A 47 4.93 8.05 1.78
N GLU A 48 5.06 9.34 1.46
CA GLU A 48 6.33 10.05 1.40
C GLU A 48 6.80 10.57 2.77
N THR A 49 5.88 10.76 3.72
CA THR A 49 6.15 11.44 5.00
C THR A 49 6.11 10.50 6.20
N ILE A 50 5.56 9.29 6.05
CA ILE A 50 5.40 8.34 7.15
C ILE A 50 6.74 7.99 7.83
N GLU A 51 7.80 7.75 7.04
CA GLU A 51 9.12 7.41 7.57
C GLU A 51 9.70 8.57 8.40
N ALA A 52 9.62 9.79 7.87
CA ALA A 52 10.08 10.98 8.58
C ALA A 52 9.29 11.20 9.88
N LYS A 53 7.98 10.91 9.88
CA LYS A 53 7.15 11.04 11.07
C LYS A 53 7.47 9.98 12.13
N ILE A 54 7.79 8.76 11.72
CA ILE A 54 8.27 7.71 12.63
C ILE A 54 9.55 8.17 13.31
N GLN A 55 10.54 8.63 12.54
CA GLN A 55 11.81 9.10 13.09
C GLN A 55 11.64 10.28 14.06
N GLU A 56 10.75 11.23 13.74
CA GLU A 56 10.42 12.36 14.63
C GLU A 56 9.86 11.86 15.98
N LEU A 57 8.94 10.90 15.95
CA LEU A 57 8.33 10.33 17.15
C LEU A 57 9.32 9.52 17.97
N GLU A 58 10.18 8.73 17.33
CA GLU A 58 11.25 7.99 18.01
C GLU A 58 12.23 8.92 18.73
N ASN A 59 12.66 10.00 18.07
CA ASN A 59 13.53 10.99 18.68
C ASN A 59 12.87 11.64 19.90
N LYS A 60 11.58 11.99 19.77
CA LYS A 60 10.82 12.57 20.89
C LYS A 60 10.69 11.62 22.07
N ILE A 61 10.46 10.33 21.82
CA ILE A 61 10.41 9.31 22.87
C ILE A 61 11.76 9.24 23.60
N ASN A 62 12.86 9.18 22.86
CA ASN A 62 14.20 9.13 23.47
C ASN A 62 14.49 10.38 24.30
N GLU A 63 14.16 11.57 23.79
CA GLU A 63 14.31 12.82 24.54
C GLU A 63 13.47 12.84 25.82
N ASP A 64 12.23 12.34 25.77
CA ASP A 64 11.35 12.31 26.93
C ASP A 64 11.80 11.27 27.97
N LEU A 65 12.35 10.13 27.53
CA LEU A 65 13.00 9.14 28.39
C LEU A 65 14.25 9.74 29.07
N ASP A 66 15.14 10.39 28.32
CA ASP A 66 16.32 11.06 28.87
C ASP A 66 15.95 12.11 29.94
N LYS A 67 14.89 12.87 29.70
CA LYS A 67 14.36 13.83 30.68
C LYS A 67 13.86 13.10 31.93
N ALA A 68 13.10 12.02 31.76
CA ALA A 68 12.57 11.24 32.87
C ALA A 68 13.69 10.64 33.72
N GLU A 69 14.74 10.09 33.10
CA GLU A 69 15.90 9.54 33.81
C GLU A 69 16.65 10.59 34.63
N ARG A 70 16.82 11.80 34.09
CA ARG A 70 17.47 12.92 34.81
C ARG A 70 16.65 13.42 36.01
N LEU A 71 15.33 13.20 36.00
CA LEU A 71 14.44 13.57 37.10
C LEU A 71 14.47 12.54 38.25
N ILE A 72 15.00 11.34 38.02
CA ILE A 72 15.18 10.33 39.06
C ILE A 72 16.50 10.66 39.79
N PRO A 73 16.46 10.99 41.10
CA PRO A 73 17.68 11.27 41.85
C PRO A 73 18.60 10.05 41.83
N GLN A 74 19.83 10.24 41.36
CA GLN A 74 20.87 9.21 41.49
C GLN A 74 21.31 9.17 42.97
N LEU A 75 21.01 8.06 43.65
CA LEU A 75 21.48 7.76 45.01
C LEU A 75 23.00 7.63 45.06
#